data_AF-F8Q518-F1
#
_entry.id   AF-F8Q518-F1
#
_cell.length_a   1.000
_cell.length_b   1.000
_cell.length_c   1.000
_cell.angle_alpha   90.00
_cell.angle_beta   90.00
_cell.angle_gamma   90.00
#
_symmetry.space_group_name_H-M   'P 1'
#
loop_
_entity.id
_entity.type
_entity.pdbx_description
1 polymer ?
#
loop_
_entity_poly.entity_id
_entity_poly.type
_entity_poly.pdbx_seq_one_letter_code
_entity_poly.pdbx_strand_id
1 'polypeptide(L)'
;MTPMFLCLLGTIITYVAVQLRFALSNVRSWRPINGDFDYKEFYRFIVDFFEMPPGPASKNCINALLLWWNRKVFGSHNASNYSPQDYARTLVSKLEAQRVTQERISLI
;
A
#
# COMPACT_ATOMS: atom_id res chain seq x y z
N MET A 1 -9.90 14.65 5.04
CA MET A 1 -10.09 13.29 5.57
C MET A 1 -10.11 12.29 4.41
N THR A 2 -8.97 12.17 3.73
CA THR A 2 -8.67 11.31 2.56
C THR A 2 -7.32 10.54 2.65
N PRO A 3 -6.51 10.57 3.75
CA PRO A 3 -5.16 9.99 3.69
C PRO A 3 -5.14 8.45 3.74
N MET A 4 -6.12 7.81 4.39
CA MET A 4 -6.09 6.37 4.67
C MET A 4 -6.23 5.50 3.42
N PHE A 5 -7.08 5.91 2.46
CA PHE A 5 -7.28 5.17 1.22
C PHE A 5 -6.07 5.25 0.27
N LEU A 6 -5.43 6.42 0.22
CA LEU A 6 -4.22 6.62 -0.56
C LEU A 6 -3.04 5.85 0.04
N CYS A 7 -2.97 5.75 1.38
CA CYS A 7 -2.02 4.92 2.09
C CYS A 7 -2.12 3.45 1.64
N LEU A 8 -3.34 2.90 1.65
CA LEU A 8 -3.57 1.51 1.25
C LEU A 8 -3.27 1.23 -0.23
N LEU A 9 -3.54 2.18 -1.11
CA LEU A 9 -3.18 2.03 -2.52
C LEU A 9 -1.65 1.97 -2.68
N GLY A 10 -0.91 2.77 -1.91
CA GLY A 10 0.55 2.69 -1.82
C GLY A 10 1.04 1.32 -1.34
N THR A 11 0.39 0.73 -0.33
CA THR A 11 0.71 -0.63 0.15
C THR A 11 0.46 -1.70 -0.92
N ILE A 12 -0.66 -1.63 -1.66
CA ILE A 12 -0.98 -2.57 -2.74
C ILE A 12 0.07 -2.48 -3.86
N ILE A 13 0.40 -1.26 -4.30
CA ILE A 13 1.42 -1.04 -5.34
C ILE A 13 2.78 -1.59 -4.86
N THR A 14 3.12 -1.37 -3.60
CA THR A 14 4.36 -1.89 -3.01
C THR A 14 4.40 -3.42 -3.04
N TYR A 15 3.33 -4.08 -2.61
CA TYR A 15 3.25 -5.53 -2.61
C TYR A 15 3.37 -6.09 -4.04
N VAL A 16 2.67 -5.49 -5.01
CA VAL A 16 2.74 -5.89 -6.42
C VAL A 16 4.15 -5.70 -6.98
N ALA A 17 4.83 -4.60 -6.67
CA ALA A 17 6.20 -4.35 -7.12
C ALA A 17 7.17 -5.41 -6.59
N VAL A 18 7.02 -5.78 -5.32
CA VAL A 18 7.81 -6.84 -4.67
C VAL A 18 7.56 -8.21 -5.33
N GLN A 19 6.29 -8.56 -5.57
CA GLN A 19 5.93 -9.82 -6.25
C GLN A 19 6.42 -9.85 -7.69
N LEU A 20 6.29 -8.75 -8.43
CA LEU A 20 6.80 -8.63 -9.80
C LEU A 20 8.32 -8.82 -9.84
N ARG A 21 9.06 -8.18 -8.92
CA ARG A 21 10.52 -8.32 -8.85
C ARG A 21 10.94 -9.76 -8.56
N PHE A 22 10.18 -10.47 -7.74
CA PHE A 22 10.41 -11.90 -7.49
C PHE A 22 10.12 -12.73 -8.74
N ALA A 23 8.99 -12.51 -9.41
CA ALA A 23 8.60 -13.21 -10.63
C ALA A 23 9.59 -13.01 -11.79
N LEU A 24 10.22 -11.84 -11.88
CA LEU A 24 11.25 -11.53 -12.88
C LEU A 24 12.66 -12.03 -12.50
N SER A 25 12.81 -12.62 -11.31
CA SER A 25 14.09 -13.11 -10.84
C SER A 25 14.29 -14.59 -11.15
N ASN A 26 15.54 -15.05 -11.22
CA ASN A 26 15.85 -16.48 -11.33
C ASN A 26 15.73 -17.22 -9.97
N VAL A 27 15.00 -16.65 -9.02
CA VAL A 27 14.90 -17.16 -7.66
C VAL A 27 13.80 -18.20 -7.58
N ARG A 28 14.15 -19.40 -7.16
CA ARG A 28 13.23 -20.55 -7.14
C ARG A 28 12.30 -20.59 -5.93
N SER A 29 12.61 -19.85 -4.87
CA SER A 29 11.78 -19.78 -3.67
C SER A 29 11.91 -18.44 -2.96
N TRP A 30 10.81 -18.00 -2.35
CA TRP A 30 10.76 -16.75 -1.63
C TRP A 30 11.76 -16.73 -0.46
N ARG A 31 12.63 -15.71 -0.40
CA ARG A 31 13.58 -15.48 0.69
C ARG A 31 13.70 -13.98 0.97
N PRO A 32 13.86 -13.56 2.25
CA PRO A 32 14.00 -12.14 2.59
C PRO A 32 15.22 -11.46 1.95
N ILE A 33 16.33 -12.17 1.89
CA ILE A 33 17.57 -11.74 1.24
C ILE A 33 17.87 -12.77 0.15
N ASN A 34 18.10 -12.30 -1.06
CA ASN A 34 18.48 -13.14 -2.18
C ASN A 34 19.73 -12.58 -2.87
N GLY A 35 20.88 -13.19 -2.57
CA GLY A 35 22.18 -12.67 -2.99
C GLY A 35 22.34 -11.25 -2.47
N ASP A 36 22.49 -10.32 -3.40
CA ASP A 36 22.77 -8.91 -3.10
C ASP A 36 21.47 -8.07 -2.98
N PHE A 37 20.30 -8.71 -3.03
CA PHE A 37 19.00 -8.04 -3.02
C PHE A 37 18.20 -8.35 -1.75
N ASP A 38 17.91 -7.32 -0.96
CA ASP A 38 17.06 -7.39 0.23
C ASP A 38 15.63 -6.96 -0.10
N TYR A 39 14.69 -7.91 -0.04
CA TYR A 39 13.27 -7.65 -0.32
C TYR A 39 12.58 -6.84 0.79
N LYS A 40 13.08 -6.89 2.03
CA LYS A 40 12.56 -6.08 3.14
C LYS A 40 12.98 -4.63 2.96
N GLU A 41 14.23 -4.38 2.60
CA GLU A 41 14.73 -3.03 2.31
C GLU A 41 14.01 -2.44 1.10
N PHE A 42 13.86 -3.22 0.02
CA PHE A 42 13.11 -2.80 -1.16
C PHE A 42 11.64 -2.47 -0.84
N TYR A 43 10.96 -3.31 -0.04
CA TYR A 43 9.60 -3.04 0.42
C TYR A 43 9.53 -1.72 1.21
N ARG A 44 10.41 -1.55 2.21
CA ARG A 44 10.44 -0.33 3.03
C ARG A 44 10.68 0.91 2.19
N PHE A 45 11.63 0.86 1.26
CA PHE A 45 11.93 1.99 0.38
C PHE A 45 10.69 2.47 -0.41
N ILE A 46 9.90 1.54 -0.94
CA ILE A 46 8.68 1.88 -1.68
C ILE A 46 7.58 2.38 -0.72
N VAL A 47 7.40 1.76 0.44
CA VAL A 47 6.45 2.26 1.46
C VAL A 47 6.81 3.69 1.87
N ASP A 48 8.06 3.95 2.20
CA ASP A 48 8.57 5.25 2.61
C ASP A 48 8.33 6.30 1.52
N PHE A 49 8.49 5.92 0.24
CA PHE A 49 8.17 6.78 -0.90
C PHE A 49 6.69 7.23 -0.92
N PHE A 50 5.75 6.34 -0.57
CA PHE A 50 4.32 6.67 -0.57
C PHE A 50 3.84 7.32 0.73
N GLU A 51 4.36 6.90 1.88
CA GLU A 51 3.85 7.26 3.21
C GLU A 51 4.62 8.42 3.86
N MET A 52 5.90 8.61 3.52
CA MET A 52 6.78 9.63 4.10
C MET A 52 7.32 10.62 3.04
N PRO A 53 6.45 11.37 2.34
CA PRO A 53 6.92 12.38 1.40
C PRO A 53 7.72 13.49 2.10
N PRO A 54 8.86 13.92 1.54
CA PRO A 54 9.74 14.91 2.15
C PRO A 54 9.14 16.33 2.22
N GLY A 55 8.01 16.58 1.53
CA GLY A 55 7.34 17.87 1.58
C GLY A 55 6.00 17.90 0.83
N PRO A 56 5.30 19.06 0.87
CA PRO A 56 3.96 19.21 0.28
C PRO A 56 3.92 18.95 -1.23
N ALA A 57 4.96 19.36 -1.97
CA ALA A 57 5.05 19.14 -3.41
C ALA A 57 5.12 17.64 -3.76
N SER A 58 5.98 16.88 -3.06
CA SER A 58 6.10 15.43 -3.24
C SER A 58 4.80 14.72 -2.87
N LYS A 59 4.14 15.14 -1.79
CA LYS A 59 2.83 14.61 -1.38
C LYS A 59 1.77 14.80 -2.47
N ASN A 60 1.73 15.98 -3.11
CA ASN A 60 0.80 16.25 -4.21
C ASN A 60 1.09 15.38 -5.43
N CYS A 61 2.38 15.20 -5.76
CA CYS A 61 2.80 14.31 -6.84
C CYS A 61 2.38 12.85 -6.59
N ILE A 62 2.59 12.35 -5.37
CA ILE A 62 2.18 11.00 -4.96
C ILE A 62 0.65 10.85 -5.04
N ASN A 63 -0.11 11.83 -4.56
CA ASN A 63 -1.57 11.79 -4.66
C ASN A 63 -2.04 11.75 -6.11
N ALA A 64 -1.42 12.53 -7.00
CA ALA A 64 -1.73 12.51 -8.43
C ALA A 64 -1.39 11.16 -9.07
N LEU A 65 -0.25 10.56 -8.69
CA LEU A 65 0.17 9.24 -9.14
C LEU A 65 -0.83 8.16 -8.71
N LEU A 66 -1.19 8.11 -7.42
CA LEU A 66 -2.15 7.16 -6.88
C LEU A 66 -3.53 7.31 -7.53
N LEU A 67 -3.97 8.55 -7.76
CA LEU A 67 -5.22 8.83 -8.47
C LEU A 67 -5.19 8.31 -9.91
N TRP A 68 -4.06 8.45 -10.60
CA TRP A 68 -3.87 7.93 -11.95
C TRP A 68 -3.95 6.40 -11.97
N TRP A 69 -3.25 5.71 -11.06
CA TRP A 69 -3.27 4.25 -10.93
C TRP A 69 -4.70 3.74 -10.69
N ASN A 70 -5.43 4.38 -9.78
CA ASN A 70 -6.82 4.05 -9.50
C ASN A 70 -7.72 4.19 -10.73
N ARG A 71 -7.52 5.24 -11.54
CA ARG A 71 -8.31 5.48 -12.75
C ARG A 71 -7.98 4.53 -13.89
N LYS A 72 -6.70 4.24 -14.09
CA LYS A 72 -6.21 3.57 -15.32
C LYS A 72 -5.96 2.08 -15.16
N VAL A 73 -5.56 1.64 -13.97
CA VAL A 73 -5.13 0.25 -13.75
C VAL A 73 -6.17 -0.52 -12.96
N PHE A 74 -6.63 0.04 -11.84
CA PHE A 74 -7.61 -0.65 -10.98
C PHE A 74 -9.05 -0.56 -11.50
N GLY A 75 -9.29 0.25 -12.54
CA GLY A 75 -10.55 0.29 -13.27
C GLY A 75 -11.69 0.95 -12.49
N SER A 76 -12.09 2.14 -12.92
CA SER A 76 -13.27 2.81 -12.36
C SER A 76 -14.55 2.30 -13.02
N HIS A 77 -15.15 1.23 -12.48
CA HIS A 77 -16.62 1.19 -12.41
C HIS A 77 -17.16 1.91 -11.17
N ASN A 78 -16.30 2.18 -10.17
CA ASN A 78 -16.70 2.69 -8.86
C ASN A 78 -16.01 4.01 -8.43
N ALA A 79 -15.12 4.62 -9.21
CA ALA A 79 -14.43 5.83 -8.74
C ALA A 79 -15.35 7.08 -8.68
N SER A 80 -16.49 7.07 -9.37
CA SER A 80 -17.55 8.08 -9.18
C SER A 80 -18.42 7.83 -7.95
N ASN A 81 -18.37 6.63 -7.36
CA ASN A 81 -19.16 6.19 -6.21
C ASN A 81 -18.31 5.95 -4.95
N TYR A 82 -17.05 6.40 -4.92
CA TYR A 82 -16.20 6.21 -3.75
C TYR A 82 -16.70 7.05 -2.57
N SER A 83 -17.50 6.43 -1.71
CA SER A 83 -17.93 6.99 -0.44
C SER A 83 -17.03 6.46 0.68
N PRO A 84 -16.63 7.28 1.66
CA PRO A 84 -15.97 6.82 2.89
C PRO A 84 -16.73 5.67 3.59
N GLN A 85 -18.03 5.55 3.34
CA GLN A 85 -18.88 4.49 3.87
C GLN A 85 -18.56 3.10 3.25
N ASP A 86 -18.10 3.03 2.01
CA ASP A 86 -17.79 1.76 1.35
C ASP A 86 -16.43 1.22 1.80
N TYR A 87 -15.48 2.10 2.08
CA TYR A 87 -14.22 1.74 2.73
C TYR A 87 -14.46 1.12 4.11
N ALA A 88 -15.34 1.70 4.93
CA ALA A 88 -15.74 1.16 6.23
C ALA A 88 -16.40 -0.24 6.15
N ARG A 89 -16.88 -0.65 4.96
CA ARG A 89 -17.48 -1.96 4.72
C ARG A 89 -16.48 -3.00 4.20
N THR A 90 -15.30 -2.58 3.72
CA THR A 90 -14.29 -3.51 3.20
C THR A 90 -13.75 -4.44 4.28
N LEU A 91 -13.31 -5.63 3.87
CA LEU A 91 -12.69 -6.62 4.76
C LEU A 91 -11.41 -6.06 5.43
N VAL A 92 -10.71 -5.15 4.75
CA VAL A 92 -9.45 -4.56 5.21
C VAL A 92 -9.67 -3.61 6.38
N SER A 93 -10.68 -2.73 6.32
CA SER A 93 -10.99 -1.82 7.44
C SER A 93 -11.43 -2.57 8.71
N LYS A 94 -12.14 -3.70 8.55
CA LYS A 94 -12.47 -4.59 9.67
C LYS A 94 -11.24 -5.25 10.29
N LEU A 95 -10.29 -5.70 9.47
CA LEU A 95 -9.03 -6.29 9.94
C LEU A 95 -8.13 -5.27 10.64
N GLU A 96 -8.08 -4.03 10.15
CA GLU A 96 -7.35 -2.93 10.80
C GLU A 96 -7.95 -2.60 12.18
N ALA A 97 -9.28 -2.48 12.28
CA ALA A 97 -9.96 -2.26 13.55
C ALA A 97 -9.70 -3.39 14.56
N GLN A 98 -9.65 -4.64 14.09
CA GLN A 98 -9.30 -5.79 14.92
C GLN A 98 -7.83 -5.71 15.40
N ARG A 99 -6.89 -5.34 14.53
CA ARG A 99 -5.47 -5.19 14.92
C ARG A 99 -5.28 -4.11 15.99
N VAL A 100 -5.88 -2.94 15.80
CA VAL A 100 -5.83 -1.84 16.79
C VAL A 100 -6.46 -2.26 18.12
N THR A 101 -7.55 -3.02 18.07
CA THR A 101 -8.21 -3.57 19.28
C THR A 101 -7.31 -4.56 19.99
N GLN A 102 -6.65 -5.45 19.24
CA GLN A 102 -5.77 -6.48 19.77
C GLN A 102 -4.48 -5.90 20.37
N GLU A 103 -3.92 -4.86 19.74
CA GLU A 103 -2.78 -4.11 20.29
C GLU A 103 -3.14 -3.41 21.60
N ARG A 104 -4.31 -2.76 21.69
CA ARG A 104 -4.79 -2.15 22.94
C ARG A 104 -5.01 -3.17 24.06
N ILE A 105 -5.52 -4.37 23.73
CA ILE A 105 -5.71 -5.44 24.71
C ILE A 105 -4.36 -5.98 25.20
N SER A 106 -3.35 -6.05 24.33
CA SER A 106 -2.01 -6.54 24.71
C SER A 106 -1.20 -5.57 25.60
N LEU A 107 -1.67 -4.34 25.77
CA LEU A 107 -1.05 -3.28 26.58
C LEU A 107 -1.72 -3.09 27.94
N ILE A 108 -2.70 -3.94 28.29
CA ILE A 108 -3.39 -4.01 29.59
C ILE A 108 -2.95 -5.29 30.28
#